data_AF-A0A157ZJM9-F1
#
_entry.id   AF-A0A157ZJM9-F1
#
_cell.length_a   1.000
_cell.length_b   1.000
_cell.length_c   1.000
_cell.angle_alpha   90.00
_cell.angle_beta   90.00
_cell.angle_gamma   90.00
#
_symmetry.space_group_name_H-M   'P 1'
#
loop_
_entity.id
_entity.type
_entity.pdbx_description
1 polymer ?
#
loop_
_entity_poly.entity_id
_entity_poly.type
_entity_poly.pdbx_seq_one_letter_code
_entity_poly.pdbx_strand_id
1 'polypeptide(L)' 'MTEQTDRPTPPKQTPEDPNVADRRLSDEQKRAMKDEPAPPKRDKQGKLPDPKEVGEAG' A
#
# COMPACT_ATOMS: atom_id res chain seq x y z
N MET A 1 8.61 -8.13 -26.29
CA MET A 1 7.67 -6.99 -26.25
C MET A 1 6.61 -7.32 -25.22
N THR A 2 6.45 -6.49 -24.20
CA THR A 2 5.44 -6.68 -23.15
C THR A 2 4.22 -5.87 -23.57
N GLU A 3 3.13 -6.55 -23.94
CA GLU A 3 1.88 -5.87 -24.32
C GLU A 3 1.36 -5.08 -23.11
N GLN A 4 1.43 -3.75 -23.18
CA GLN A 4 0.73 -2.88 -22.24
C GLN A 4 -0.77 -3.07 -22.50
N THR A 5 -1.41 -3.86 -21.63
CA THR A 5 -2.87 -3.96 -21.63
C THR A 5 -3.38 -2.65 -21.05
N ASP A 6 -3.77 -1.74 -21.94
CA ASP A 6 -4.30 -0.41 -21.66
C ASP A 6 -5.73 -0.51 -21.08
N ARG A 7 -5.86 -1.30 -20.00
CA ARG A 7 -7.13 -1.48 -19.32
C ARG A 7 -7.45 -0.16 -18.65
N PRO A 8 -8.58 0.49 -19.00
CA PRO A 8 -8.94 1.74 -18.35
C PRO A 8 -9.04 1.48 -16.84
N THR A 9 -8.29 2.27 -16.07
CA THR A 9 -8.44 2.27 -14.62
C THR A 9 -9.91 2.58 -14.31
N PRO A 10 -10.57 1.81 -13.43
CA PRO A 10 -11.92 2.14 -12.99
C PRO A 10 -12.00 3.59 -12.48
N PRO A 11 -13.14 4.27 -12.68
CA PRO A 11 -13.30 5.65 -12.23
C PRO A 11 -13.05 5.73 -10.72
N LYS A 12 -12.32 6.76 -10.30
CA LYS A 12 -12.16 7.05 -8.88
C LYS A 12 -13.53 7.44 -8.32
N GLN A 13 -13.87 6.83 -7.20
CA GLN A 13 -15.09 7.16 -6.48
C GLN A 13 -15.00 8.62 -5.98
N THR A 14 -16.05 9.38 -6.20
CA THR A 14 -16.19 10.79 -5.84
C THR A 14 -17.04 10.94 -4.57
N PRO A 15 -16.92 12.01 -3.77
CA PRO A 15 -17.77 12.23 -2.60
C PRO A 15 -19.28 12.21 -2.87
N GLU A 16 -19.66 12.45 -4.12
CA GLU A 16 -21.03 12.52 -4.63
C GLU A 16 -21.60 11.13 -4.98
N ASP A 17 -20.78 10.07 -5.02
CA ASP A 17 -21.28 8.74 -5.33
C ASP A 17 -22.22 8.21 -4.22
N PRO A 18 -23.31 7.52 -4.58
CA PRO A 18 -24.37 7.15 -3.63
C PRO A 18 -23.92 6.16 -2.55
N ASN A 19 -22.88 5.37 -2.82
CA ASN A 19 -22.34 4.33 -1.92
C ASN A 19 -21.03 4.74 -1.24
N VAL A 20 -20.72 6.04 -1.20
CA VAL A 20 -19.45 6.50 -0.60
C VAL A 20 -19.41 6.27 0.89
N ALA A 21 -20.57 6.38 1.54
CA ALA A 21 -20.71 6.10 2.96
C ALA A 21 -20.34 4.64 3.30
N ASP A 22 -20.65 3.68 2.41
CA ASP A 22 -20.42 2.25 2.65
C ASP A 22 -18.94 1.88 2.78
N ARG A 23 -18.04 2.71 2.21
CA ARG A 23 -16.58 2.52 2.28
C ARG A 23 -15.91 3.35 3.37
N ARG A 24 -16.62 4.32 3.95
CA ARG A 24 -16.08 5.15 5.03
C ARG A 24 -16.33 4.42 6.34
N LEU A 25 -15.25 4.01 7.01
CA LEU A 25 -15.34 3.57 8.40
C LEU A 25 -15.92 4.72 9.23
N SER A 26 -16.88 4.40 10.10
CA SER A 26 -17.38 5.34 11.09
C SER A 26 -16.25 5.75 12.04
N ASP A 27 -16.37 6.91 12.69
CA ASP A 27 -15.33 7.37 13.63
C ASP A 27 -15.20 6.46 14.86
N GLU A 28 -16.23 5.67 15.16
CA GLU A 28 -16.18 4.61 16.16
C GLU A 28 -15.42 3.38 15.65
N GLN A 29 -15.67 2.95 14.41
CA GLN A 29 -14.93 1.85 13.78
C GLN A 29 -13.44 2.18 13.62
N LYS A 30 -13.09 3.42 13.24
CA LYS A 30 -11.70 3.90 13.22
C LYS A 30 -11.05 3.86 14.60
N ARG A 31 -11.80 4.21 15.65
CA ARG A 31 -11.31 4.15 17.04
C ARG A 31 -11.19 2.73 17.57
N ALA A 32 -11.93 1.78 17.00
CA ALA A 32 -11.88 0.36 17.36
C ALA A 32 -10.76 -0.40 16.62
N MET A 33 -10.17 0.14 15.56
CA MET A 33 -8.96 -0.37 14.90
C MET A 33 -7.69 -0.14 15.74
N LYS A 34 -7.75 -0.51 17.02
CA LYS A 34 -6.60 -0.50 17.94
C LYS A 34 -5.86 -1.83 17.95
N ASP A 35 -6.51 -2.88 17.46
CA ASP A 35 -5.97 -4.25 17.39
C ASP A 35 -5.33 -4.55 16.02
N GLU A 36 -4.74 -3.55 15.37
CA GLU A 36 -3.90 -3.79 14.21
C GLU A 36 -2.67 -4.60 14.64
N PRO A 37 -2.22 -5.59 13.84
CA PRO A 37 -1.02 -6.34 14.15
C PRO A 37 0.16 -5.37 14.28
N ALA A 38 0.99 -5.58 15.30
CA ALA A 38 2.17 -4.76 15.49
C ALA A 38 2.98 -4.69 14.19
N PRO A 39 3.54 -3.51 13.84
CA PRO A 39 4.43 -3.39 12.70
C PRO A 39 5.51 -4.48 12.75
N PRO A 40 5.90 -5.06 11.60
CA PRO A 40 6.94 -6.08 11.59
C PRO A 40 8.18 -5.54 12.27
N LYS A 41 8.74 -6.32 13.19
CA LYS A 41 10.01 -5.98 13.81
C LYS A 41 11.06 -5.87 12.71
N ARG A 42 11.88 -4.82 12.74
CA ARG A 42 13.06 -4.71 11.88
C ARG A 42 14.13 -5.69 12.36
N ASP A 43 13.89 -6.98 12.18
CA ASP A 43 14.81 -8.06 12.59
C ASP A 43 16.09 -8.07 11.76
N LYS A 44 16.15 -7.24 10.71
CA LYS A 44 17.34 -7.00 9.90
C LYS A 44 17.62 -5.50 9.88
N GLN A 45 18.25 -5.00 10.94
CA GLN A 45 19.30 -3.98 10.79
C GLN A 45 20.56 -4.65 10.22
N GLY A 46 20.39 -5.52 9.22
CA GLY A 46 21.51 -5.97 8.42
C GLY A 46 22.01 -4.75 7.68
N LYS A 47 23.30 -4.47 7.79
CA LYS A 47 23.98 -3.47 6.99
C LYS A 47 23.51 -3.67 5.55
N LEU A 48 22.73 -2.73 5.01
CA LEU A 48 22.39 -2.75 3.60
C LEU A 48 23.72 -2.84 2.85
N PRO A 49 23.87 -3.76 1.88
CA PRO A 49 25.10 -3.86 1.13
C PRO A 49 25.40 -2.50 0.50
N ASP A 50 26.69 -2.13 0.44
CA ASP A 50 27.10 -0.84 -0.11
C ASP A 50 26.56 -0.75 -1.55
N PRO A 51 25.86 0.34 -1.93
CA PRO A 51 25.42 0.56 -3.30
C PRO A 51 26.51 0.37 -4.36
N LYS A 52 27.79 0.55 -3.99
CA LYS A 52 28.95 0.29 -4.84
C LYS A 52 29.25 -1.19 -5.06
N GLU A 53 28.89 -2.06 -4.12
CA GLU A 53 29.11 -3.51 -4.22
C GLU A 53 27.96 -4.25 -4.93
N VAL A 54 26.76 -3.65 -4.98
CA VAL A 54 25.59 -4.24 -5.65
C VAL A 54 25.47 -3.88 -7.14
N GLY A 55 26.47 -3.20 -7.71
CA GLY A 55 26.44 -2.62 -9.06
C GLY A 55 27.26 -3.34 -10.14
N GLU A 56 27.96 -4.44 -9.82
CA GLU A 56 28.74 -5.23 -10.79
C GLU A 56 28.33 -6.71 -10.80
N ALA A 57 27.03 -6.98 -10.81
CA ALA A 57 26.53 -8.25 -11.34
C ALA A 57 25.85 -7.93 -12.68
N GLY A 58 26.67 -7.87 -13.73
CA GLY A 58 26.22 -8.08 -15.11
C GLY A 58 25.82 -9.53 -15.34
#